data_AF-A0A832U4B8-F1
#
_entry.id   AF-A0A832U4B8-F1
#
_cell.length_a   1.000
_cell.length_b   1.000
_cell.length_c   1.000
_cell.angle_alpha   90.00
_cell.angle_beta   90.00
_cell.angle_gamma   90.00
#
_symmetry.space_group_name_H-M   'P 1'
#
loop_
_entity.id
_entity.type
_entity.pdbx_description
1 polymer ?
#
loop_
_entity_poly.entity_id
_entity_poly.type
_entity_poly.pdbx_seq_one_letter_code
_entity_poly.pdbx_strand_id
1 'polypeptide(L)'
;MKIKIIIGIILLLLICVVGVNLIPHNNGGNSSNWSYSKDEYPLDEYHLDQLPVSHKSTVEVKQFFEDSDTNNDGVLKGDEISNFDYKIKHSQYTFNGPYGYN
;
A
#
# COMPACT_ATOMS: atom_id res chain seq x y z
N MET A 1 7.93 -33.84 -34.84
CA MET A 1 8.74 -32.70 -34.32
C MET A 1 7.90 -31.53 -33.83
N LYS A 2 6.83 -31.12 -34.53
CA LYS A 2 6.03 -29.92 -34.19
C LYS A 2 5.34 -29.94 -32.82
N ILE A 3 4.83 -31.09 -32.37
CA ILE A 3 4.10 -31.22 -31.09
C ILE A 3 5.01 -31.02 -29.87
N LYS A 4 6.28 -31.47 -29.92
CA LYS A 4 7.23 -31.30 -28.81
C LYS A 4 7.59 -29.83 -28.57
N ILE A 5 7.63 -29.02 -29.63
CA ILE A 5 7.90 -27.58 -29.58
C ILE A 5 6.71 -26.85 -28.94
N ILE A 6 5.48 -27.22 -29.30
CA ILE A 6 4.26 -26.61 -28.74
C ILE A 6 4.16 -26.88 -27.23
N ILE A 7 4.45 -28.11 -26.78
CA ILE A 7 4.44 -28.46 -25.36
C ILE A 7 5.50 -27.65 -24.59
N GLY A 8 6.69 -27.45 -25.17
CA GLY A 8 7.74 -26.62 -24.57
C GLY A 8 7.34 -25.15 -24.40
N ILE A 9 6.63 -24.58 -25.38
CA ILE A 9 6.15 -23.19 -25.31
C ILE A 9 5.03 -23.05 -24.28
N ILE A 10 4.12 -24.01 -24.17
CA ILE A 10 3.04 -23.99 -23.18
C ILE A 10 3.61 -24.10 -21.75
N LEU A 11 4.61 -24.96 -21.53
CA LEU A 11 5.29 -25.08 -20.24
C LEU A 11 6.04 -23.81 -19.85
N LEU A 12 6.71 -23.16 -20.80
CA LEU A 12 7.39 -21.88 -20.57
C LEU A 12 6.41 -20.76 -20.18
N LEU A 13 5.27 -20.68 -20.87
CA LEU A 13 4.22 -19.69 -20.56
C LEU A 13 3.61 -19.92 -19.17
N LEU A 14 3.41 -21.18 -18.77
CA LEU A 14 2.88 -21.52 -17.44
C LEU A 14 3.83 -21.10 -16.33
N ILE A 15 5.14 -21.25 -16.52
CA ILE A 15 6.17 -20.81 -15.56
C ILE A 15 6.20 -19.27 -15.47
N CYS A 16 6.03 -18.57 -16.60
CA CYS A 16 5.95 -17.11 -16.59
C CYS A 16 4.73 -16.56 -15.84
N VAL A 17 3.56 -17.21 -15.90
CA VAL A 17 2.35 -16.75 -15.19
C VAL A 17 2.45 -16.97 -13.67
N VAL A 18 3.11 -18.04 -13.23
CA VAL A 18 3.28 -18.32 -11.78
C VAL A 18 4.37 -17.44 -11.16
N GLY A 19 5.41 -17.08 -11.92
CA GLY A 19 6.55 -16.31 -11.41
C GLY A 19 6.27 -14.85 -11.05
N VAL A 20 5.19 -14.24 -11.57
CA VAL A 20 4.91 -12.80 -11.34
C VAL A 20 4.15 -12.52 -10.04
N ASN A 21 3.56 -13.53 -9.40
CA ASN A 21 2.74 -13.36 -8.19
C ASN A 21 3.52 -13.51 -6.87
N LEU A 22 4.86 -13.59 -6.93
CA LEU A 22 5.71 -13.77 -5.75
C LEU A 22 6.80 -12.70 -5.68
N ILE A 23 6.49 -11.46 -6.07
CA ILE A 23 7.25 -10.32 -5.55
C ILE A 23 6.65 -10.02 -4.19
N PRO A 24 7.24 -10.46 -3.06
CA PRO A 24 6.93 -9.83 -1.79
C PRO A 24 7.28 -8.36 -1.97
N HIS A 25 6.25 -7.52 -1.94
CA HIS A 25 6.42 -6.07 -1.87
C HIS A 25 7.02 -5.79 -0.50
N ASN A 26 8.34 -5.97 -0.37
CA ASN A 26 9.10 -5.51 0.78
C ASN A 26 9.22 -3.99 0.68
N ASN A 27 8.08 -3.30 0.78
CA ASN A 27 8.06 -1.92 1.22
C ASN A 27 8.12 -1.93 2.75
N GLY A 28 9.22 -2.50 3.26
CA GLY A 28 9.71 -2.19 4.59
C GLY A 28 10.22 -0.75 4.57
N GLY A 29 9.28 0.20 4.51
CA GLY A 29 9.55 1.60 4.74
C GLY A 29 10.24 1.72 6.08
N ASN A 30 11.38 2.41 6.09
CA ASN A 30 12.21 2.67 7.26
C ASN A 30 11.45 3.57 8.26
N SER A 31 10.39 3.06 8.88
CA SER A 31 9.58 3.69 9.93
C SER A 31 10.14 3.35 11.30
N SER A 32 11.46 3.41 11.46
CA SER A 32 12.08 3.04 12.74
C SER A 32 11.80 4.05 13.88
N ASN A 33 11.03 5.12 13.64
CA ASN A 33 10.63 6.06 14.70
C ASN A 33 9.34 6.88 14.46
N TRP A 34 8.55 6.62 13.41
CA TRP A 34 7.27 7.31 13.20
C TRP A 34 6.14 6.56 13.88
N SER A 35 5.37 7.25 14.72
CA SER A 35 4.11 6.76 15.27
C SER A 35 3.02 7.77 14.98
N TYR A 36 1.86 7.27 14.57
CA TYR A 36 0.66 8.09 14.48
C TYR A 36 0.24 8.62 15.86
N SER A 37 -0.52 9.72 15.89
CA SER A 37 -1.13 10.26 17.11
C SER A 37 -2.52 9.68 17.33
N LYS A 38 -2.85 9.27 18.56
CA LYS A 38 -4.20 8.83 18.94
C LYS A 38 -5.24 9.94 18.92
N ASP A 39 -4.81 11.21 18.97
CA ASP A 39 -5.73 12.34 18.79
C ASP A 39 -6.21 12.47 17.34
N GLU A 40 -5.38 12.06 16.38
CA GLU A 40 -5.70 12.06 14.95
C GLU A 40 -6.37 10.74 14.52
N TYR A 41 -5.93 9.61 15.08
CA TYR A 41 -6.47 8.28 14.81
C TYR A 41 -6.98 7.63 16.11
N PRO A 42 -8.17 8.03 16.61
CA PRO A 42 -8.69 7.54 17.89
C PRO A 42 -9.09 6.05 17.87
N LEU A 43 -9.39 5.46 16.71
CA LEU A 43 -9.78 4.06 16.60
C LEU A 43 -8.55 3.14 16.59
N ASP A 44 -8.78 1.85 16.84
CA ASP A 44 -7.73 0.82 16.78
C ASP A 44 -7.59 0.20 15.39
N GLU A 45 -8.63 0.34 14.56
CA GLU A 45 -8.66 -0.14 13.18
C GLU A 45 -9.38 0.84 12.26
N TYR A 46 -8.95 0.88 11.00
CA TYR A 46 -9.51 1.75 9.98
C TYR A 46 -9.70 1.02 8.66
N HIS A 47 -10.92 1.08 8.13
CA HIS A 47 -11.18 0.88 6.70
C HIS A 47 -10.89 2.16 5.91
N LEU A 48 -10.72 2.02 4.60
CA LEU A 48 -10.39 3.13 3.70
C LEU A 48 -11.35 4.33 3.83
N ASP A 49 -12.64 4.08 4.02
CA ASP A 49 -13.70 5.10 4.13
C ASP A 49 -13.79 5.76 5.51
N GLN A 50 -13.10 5.21 6.51
CA GLN A 50 -13.10 5.71 7.89
C GLN A 50 -11.87 6.58 8.20
N LEU A 51 -10.93 6.69 7.26
CA LEU A 51 -9.69 7.42 7.49
C LEU A 51 -9.94 8.93 7.67
N PRO A 52 -9.48 9.54 8.77
CA PRO A 52 -9.73 10.94 9.10
C PRO A 52 -8.79 11.88 8.34
N VAL A 53 -8.70 11.72 7.01
CA VAL A 53 -7.75 12.46 6.17
C VAL A 53 -8.45 13.48 5.27
N SER A 54 -7.90 14.70 5.23
CA SER A 54 -8.24 15.71 4.23
C SER A 54 -7.23 15.64 3.09
N HIS A 55 -7.66 15.28 1.88
CA HIS A 55 -6.78 14.98 0.75
C HIS A 55 -7.21 15.67 -0.56
N LYS A 56 -6.25 15.90 -1.47
CA LYS A 56 -6.51 16.45 -2.81
C LYS A 56 -6.94 15.38 -3.82
N SER A 57 -6.63 14.10 -3.57
CA SER A 57 -6.91 12.98 -4.49
C SER A 57 -7.32 11.72 -3.72
N THR A 58 -8.48 11.17 -4.06
CA THR A 58 -8.99 9.90 -3.51
C THR A 58 -8.18 8.68 -3.99
N VAL A 59 -7.61 8.75 -5.19
CA VAL A 59 -6.83 7.66 -5.79
C VAL A 59 -5.53 7.44 -5.01
N GLU A 60 -4.84 8.52 -4.67
CA GLU A 60 -3.57 8.45 -3.93
C GLU A 60 -3.77 7.93 -2.50
N VAL A 61 -4.86 8.33 -1.84
CA VAL A 61 -5.18 7.82 -0.51
C VAL A 61 -5.52 6.34 -0.54
N LYS A 62 -6.24 5.88 -1.57
CA LYS A 62 -6.45 4.45 -1.78
C LYS A 62 -5.14 3.71 -2.00
N GLN A 63 -4.22 4.25 -2.80
CA GLN A 63 -2.91 3.64 -3.00
C GLN A 63 -2.10 3.58 -1.69
N PHE A 64 -2.09 4.65 -0.90
CA PHE A 64 -1.38 4.66 0.38
C PHE A 64 -1.99 3.69 1.39
N PHE A 65 -3.31 3.53 1.38
CA PHE A 65 -3.99 2.51 2.17
C PHE A 65 -3.53 1.12 1.75
N GLU A 66 -3.63 0.77 0.47
CA GLU A 66 -3.21 -0.53 -0.06
C GLU A 66 -1.73 -0.82 0.20
N ASP A 67 -0.86 0.18 0.05
CA ASP A 67 0.57 0.03 0.31
C ASP A 67 0.88 -0.11 1.82
N SER A 68 -0.04 0.29 2.71
CA SER A 68 0.13 0.23 4.16
C SER A 68 -0.57 -0.97 4.79
N ASP A 69 -1.59 -1.53 4.13
CA ASP A 69 -2.24 -2.79 4.47
C ASP A 69 -1.32 -3.96 4.08
N THR A 70 -0.29 -4.17 4.90
CA THR A 70 0.77 -5.15 4.61
C THR A 70 0.26 -6.59 4.59
N ASN A 71 -0.82 -6.85 5.32
CA ASN A 71 -1.40 -8.16 5.48
C ASN A 71 -2.59 -8.40 4.49
N ASN A 72 -3.06 -7.35 3.81
CA ASN A 72 -4.14 -7.33 2.82
C ASN A 72 -5.50 -7.80 3.36
N ASP A 73 -5.83 -7.50 4.62
CA ASP A 73 -7.12 -7.81 5.24
C ASP A 73 -8.16 -6.68 5.06
N GLY A 74 -7.77 -5.58 4.42
CA GLY A 74 -8.64 -4.44 4.17
C GLY A 74 -8.86 -3.54 5.38
N VAL A 75 -8.03 -3.67 6.43
CA VAL A 75 -7.99 -2.77 7.58
C VAL A 75 -6.55 -2.37 7.93
N LEU A 76 -6.36 -1.15 8.41
CA LEU A 76 -5.07 -0.71 8.96
C LEU A 76 -5.10 -0.80 10.47
N LYS A 77 -4.08 -1.46 11.07
CA LYS A 77 -3.89 -1.58 12.52
C LYS A 77 -2.45 -1.26 12.93
N GLY A 78 -2.28 -0.66 14.11
CA GLY A 78 -0.96 -0.46 14.73
C GLY A 78 0.06 0.18 13.77
N ASP A 79 1.09 -0.58 13.40
CA ASP A 79 2.18 -0.12 12.51
C ASP A 79 1.70 0.23 11.10
N GLU A 80 0.61 -0.36 10.62
CA GLU A 80 0.02 -0.04 9.31
C GLU A 80 -0.57 1.38 9.31
N ILE A 81 -1.15 1.78 10.44
CA ILE A 81 -1.61 3.16 10.66
C ILE A 81 -0.40 4.11 10.69
N SER A 82 0.68 3.74 11.39
CA SER A 82 1.92 4.53 11.39
C SER A 82 2.49 4.71 9.98
N ASN A 83 2.51 3.66 9.18
CA ASN A 83 3.01 3.69 7.81
C ASN A 83 2.12 4.56 6.90
N PHE A 84 0.80 4.43 7.03
CA PHE A 84 -0.16 5.27 6.31
C PHE A 84 -0.02 6.74 6.69
N ASP A 85 0.04 7.06 7.99
CA ASP A 85 0.17 8.43 8.49
C ASP A 85 1.47 9.09 8.00
N TYR A 86 2.58 8.33 8.04
CA TYR A 86 3.85 8.79 7.50
C TYR A 86 3.75 9.16 6.01
N LYS A 87 3.19 8.27 5.18
CA LYS A 87 3.02 8.50 3.75
C LYS A 87 2.14 9.71 3.47
N ILE A 88 1.03 9.85 4.20
CA ILE A 88 0.10 10.98 4.08
C ILE A 88 0.81 12.29 4.41
N LYS A 89 1.49 12.40 5.55
CA LYS A 89 2.11 13.66 5.98
C LYS A 89 3.34 14.06 5.15
N HIS A 90 3.98 13.09 4.49
CA HIS A 90 5.13 13.32 3.62
C HIS A 90 4.76 13.32 2.12
N SER A 91 3.47 13.20 1.79
CA SER A 91 2.98 13.28 0.42
C SER A 91 2.64 14.72 0.03
N GLN A 92 2.82 15.05 -1.25
CA GLN A 92 2.39 16.32 -1.84
C GLN A 92 0.86 16.42 -2.04
N TYR A 93 0.14 15.30 -1.89
CA TYR A 93 -1.28 15.18 -2.20
C TYR A 93 -2.21 15.34 -1.00
N THR A 94 -1.66 15.63 0.18
CA THR A 94 -2.43 15.88 1.41
C THR A 94 -2.60 17.37 1.66
N PHE A 95 -3.64 17.74 2.40
CA PHE A 95 -3.94 19.15 2.67
C PHE A 95 -2.83 19.85 3.46
N ASN A 96 -2.08 19.11 4.28
CA ASN A 96 -1.03 19.61 5.19
C ASN A 96 0.39 19.12 4.87
N GLY A 97 0.65 18.53 3.69
CA GLY A 97 2.01 18.16 3.31
C GLY A 97 2.94 19.38 3.23
N PRO A 98 4.26 19.24 3.08
CA PRO A 98 5.22 20.36 3.05
C PRO A 98 4.96 21.42 1.95
N TYR A 99 4.01 21.18 1.06
CA TYR A 99 3.53 22.10 0.01
C TYR A 99 2.03 22.46 0.16
N GLY A 100 1.40 22.10 1.28
CA GLY A 100 0.01 22.36 1.62
C GLY A 100 -0.13 23.60 2.50
N TYR A 101 0.23 24.77 1.95
CA TYR A 101 -0.27 26.05 2.46
C TYR A 101 -1.39 26.52 1.54
N ASN A 102 -2.56 26.79 2.13
CA ASN A 102 -3.49 27.82 1.68
C ASN A 102 -4.07 28.50 2.92
#